data_AF-A0AAV4IDP9-F1
#
_entry.id   AF-A0AAV4IDP9-F1
#
_cell.length_a   1.000
_cell.length_b   1.000
_cell.length_c   1.000
_cell.angle_alpha   90.00
_cell.angle_beta   90.00
_cell.angle_gamma   90.00
#
_symmetry.space_group_name_H-M   'P 1'
#
loop_
_entity.id
_entity.type
_entity.pdbx_description
1 polymer ?
#
loop_
_entity_poly.entity_id
_entity_poly.type
_entity_poly.pdbx_seq_one_letter_code
_entity_poly.pdbx_strand_id
1 'polypeptide(L)'
;MTETPESLQQMLDGITESCKTYGMKINAKKTKTMHIRKEKKKVSKLIEGSPLGQKTKYQYLRHILTEDVSMEKEIDIRTEKARAKFWKHKELLRRNINIDTKKSIL
;
A
#
# COMPACT_ATOMS: atom_id res chain seq x y z
N MET A 1 12.65 -9.21 1.65
CA MET A 1 11.45 -9.98 2.08
C MET A 1 11.94 -11.13 2.95
N THR A 2 11.29 -11.41 4.07
CA THR A 2 11.79 -12.35 5.07
C THR A 2 11.38 -13.77 4.68
N GLU A 3 12.33 -14.69 4.55
CA GLU A 3 12.04 -16.05 4.09
C GLU A 3 11.37 -16.90 5.18
N THR A 4 11.67 -16.60 6.45
CA THR A 4 11.15 -17.33 7.61
C THR A 4 10.28 -16.44 8.51
N PRO A 5 9.23 -16.99 9.13
CA PRO A 5 8.44 -16.24 10.10
C PRO A 5 9.29 -15.77 11.30
N GLU A 6 10.29 -16.53 11.72
CA GLU A 6 11.19 -16.20 12.82
C GLU A 6 12.01 -14.95 12.51
N SER A 7 12.58 -14.86 11.31
CA SER A 7 13.36 -13.68 10.89
C SER A 7 12.51 -12.41 10.85
N LEU A 8 11.23 -12.51 10.45
CA LEU A 8 10.29 -11.39 10.51
C LEU A 8 10.09 -10.87 11.93
N GLN A 9 10.00 -11.76 12.92
CA GLN A 9 9.84 -11.36 14.32
C GLN A 9 11.10 -10.64 14.82
N GLN A 10 12.29 -11.19 14.53
CA GLN A 10 13.57 -10.57 14.89
C GLN A 10 13.72 -9.16 14.28
N MET A 11 13.33 -8.98 13.01
CA MET A 11 13.32 -7.65 12.38
C MET A 11 12.35 -6.69 13.05
N LEU A 12 11.15 -7.14 13.42
CA LEU A 12 10.18 -6.31 14.13
C LEU A 12 10.70 -5.90 15.51
N ASP A 13 11.35 -6.82 16.22
CA ASP A 13 11.90 -6.56 17.55
C ASP A 13 13.06 -5.55 17.46
N GLY A 14 13.99 -5.72 16.51
CA GLY A 14 15.09 -4.79 16.29
C GLY A 14 14.65 -3.38 15.85
N ILE A 15 13.62 -3.27 15.01
CA ILE A 15 13.02 -1.98 14.66
C ILE A 15 12.34 -1.35 15.88
N THR A 16 11.64 -2.16 16.68
CA THR A 16 10.96 -1.67 17.90
C THR A 16 11.96 -1.14 18.91
N GLU A 17 13.07 -1.85 19.14
CA GLU A 17 14.16 -1.41 20.01
C GLU A 17 14.81 -0.12 19.48
N SER A 18 15.12 -0.07 18.18
CA SER A 18 15.66 1.13 17.55
C SER A 18 14.72 2.33 17.71
N CYS A 19 13.43 2.16 17.43
CA CYS A 19 12.43 3.22 17.62
C CYS A 19 12.39 3.72 19.07
N LYS A 20 12.47 2.83 20.06
CA LYS A 20 12.50 3.21 21.48
C LYS A 20 13.72 4.07 21.83
N THR A 21 14.89 3.72 21.30
CA THR A 21 16.12 4.52 21.49
C THR A 21 15.97 5.96 20.99
N TYR A 22 15.19 6.17 19.92
CA TYR A 22 14.88 7.50 19.38
C TYR A 22 13.60 8.12 19.96
N GLY A 23 13.00 7.55 21.02
CA GLY A 23 11.76 8.04 21.63
C GLY A 23 10.51 7.88 20.75
N MET A 24 10.56 7.01 19.74
CA MET A 24 9.45 6.72 18.83
C MET A 24 8.68 5.47 19.29
N LYS A 25 7.37 5.44 19.00
CA LYS A 25 6.49 4.28 19.30
C LYS A 25 5.79 3.76 18.05
N ILE A 26 5.84 2.46 17.85
CA ILE A 26 5.12 1.79 16.76
C ILE A 26 3.65 1.65 17.14
N ASN A 27 2.75 2.05 16.24
CA ASN A 27 1.32 1.89 16.44
C ASN A 27 0.87 0.50 15.98
N ALA A 28 0.76 -0.46 16.91
CA ALA A 28 0.34 -1.84 16.62
C ALA A 28 -1.06 -1.95 15.94
N LYS A 29 -1.94 -0.96 16.12
CA LYS A 29 -3.24 -0.93 15.43
C LYS A 29 -3.08 -0.66 13.93
N LYS A 30 -2.15 0.23 13.55
CA LYS A 30 -1.85 0.57 12.15
C LYS A 30 -0.91 -0.45 11.50
N THR A 31 0.00 -1.03 12.28
CA THR A 31 0.92 -2.07 11.81
C THR A 31 0.17 -3.38 11.59
N LYS A 32 0.43 -4.00 10.44
CA LYS A 32 -0.24 -5.19 9.96
C LYS A 32 0.77 -6.02 9.17
N THR A 33 0.54 -7.32 9.03
CA THR A 33 1.37 -8.23 8.24
C THR A 33 0.73 -8.53 6.88
N MET A 34 1.54 -8.94 5.90
CA MET A 34 1.08 -9.51 4.63
C MET A 34 1.91 -10.75 4.33
N HIS A 35 1.25 -11.82 3.89
CA HIS A 35 1.94 -12.95 3.28
C HIS A 35 1.80 -12.84 1.76
N ILE A 36 2.92 -12.88 1.05
CA ILE A 36 2.98 -12.68 -0.40
C ILE A 36 3.39 -14.00 -1.04
N ARG A 37 2.41 -14.86 -1.31
CA ARG A 37 2.55 -16.14 -2.05
C ARG A 37 1.18 -16.56 -2.59
N LYS A 38 1.17 -17.45 -3.59
CA LYS A 38 -0.07 -18.11 -4.07
C LYS A 38 -0.79 -18.85 -2.94
N GLU A 39 -0.02 -19.46 -2.04
CA GLU A 39 -0.55 -20.15 -0.87
C GLU A 39 -0.87 -19.16 0.25
N LYS A 40 -2.12 -19.20 0.72
CA LYS A 40 -2.57 -18.35 1.81
C LYS A 40 -2.13 -18.94 3.15
N LYS A 41 -1.11 -18.34 3.75
CA LYS A 41 -0.66 -18.69 5.10
C LYS A 41 -0.99 -17.58 6.09
N LYS A 42 -1.50 -17.98 7.26
CA LYS A 42 -1.66 -17.05 8.39
C LYS A 42 -0.29 -16.75 9.00
N VAL A 43 0.03 -15.47 9.11
CA VAL A 43 1.27 -15.00 9.75
C VAL A 43 0.91 -14.34 11.08
N SER A 44 0.99 -15.10 12.16
CA SER A 44 0.84 -14.59 13.53
C SER A 44 2.17 -13.98 13.99
N LYS A 45 2.16 -12.68 14.28
CA LYS A 45 3.33 -11.92 14.78
C LYS A 45 2.88 -10.96 15.86
N LEU A 46 3.80 -10.64 16.76
CA LEU A 46 3.56 -9.79 17.92
C LEU A 46 4.45 -8.54 17.81
N ILE A 47 3.93 -7.38 18.20
CA ILE A 47 4.73 -6.18 18.49
C ILE A 47 4.40 -5.76 19.90
N GLU A 48 5.40 -5.70 20.78
CA GLU A 48 5.22 -5.35 22.20
C GLU A 48 4.09 -6.17 22.88
N GLY A 49 4.00 -7.46 22.56
CA GLY A 49 2.96 -8.36 23.08
C GLY A 49 1.58 -8.23 22.42
N SER A 50 1.39 -7.26 21.50
CA SER A 50 0.13 -7.07 20.78
C SER A 50 0.12 -7.84 19.44
N PRO A 51 -0.93 -8.63 19.12
CA PRO A 51 -1.00 -9.36 17.86
C PRO A 51 -1.23 -8.42 16.67
N LEU A 52 -0.43 -8.61 15.62
CA LEU A 52 -0.62 -7.92 14.35
C LEU A 52 -1.70 -8.58 13.52
N GLY A 53 -2.60 -7.76 12.97
CA GLY A 53 -3.58 -8.24 12.00
C GLY A 53 -2.93 -8.47 10.63
N GLN A 54 -3.44 -9.45 9.88
CA GLN A 54 -3.01 -9.71 8.51
C GLN A 54 -3.94 -9.01 7.51
N LYS A 55 -3.37 -8.45 6.44
CA LYS A 55 -4.11 -7.84 5.32
C LYS A 55 -3.73 -8.50 4.00
N THR A 56 -4.68 -8.52 3.08
CA THR A 56 -4.53 -9.07 1.72
C THR A 56 -4.12 -8.01 0.70
N LYS A 57 -4.24 -6.72 1.06
CA LYS A 57 -3.94 -5.56 0.21
C LYS A 57 -3.28 -4.46 1.04
N TYR A 58 -2.21 -3.87 0.51
CA TYR A 58 -1.58 -2.68 1.05
C TYR A 58 -1.57 -1.57 0.01
N GLN A 59 -1.80 -0.35 0.49
CA GLN A 59 -1.45 0.84 -0.28
C GLN A 59 -0.11 1.34 0.24
N TYR A 60 0.90 1.38 -0.62
CA TYR A 60 2.22 1.87 -0.30
C TYR A 60 2.63 2.90 -1.36
N LEU A 61 2.88 4.14 -0.92
CA LEU A 61 3.28 5.25 -1.81
C LEU A 61 2.38 5.40 -3.06
N ARG A 62 1.04 5.30 -2.88
CA ARG A 62 0.01 5.33 -3.94
C ARG A 62 -0.04 4.10 -4.85
N HIS A 63 0.89 3.17 -4.70
CA HIS A 63 0.82 1.84 -5.32
C HIS A 63 0.01 0.90 -4.46
N ILE A 64 -0.50 -0.15 -5.10
CA ILE A 64 -1.32 -1.16 -4.47
C ILE A 64 -0.60 -2.49 -4.60
N LEU A 65 -0.25 -3.07 -3.46
CA LEU A 65 0.33 -4.40 -3.39
C LEU A 65 -0.72 -5.39 -2.89
N THR A 66 -0.81 -6.53 -3.53
CA THR A 66 -1.77 -7.58 -3.18
C THR A 66 -1.02 -8.87 -2.83
N GLU A 67 -1.65 -9.73 -2.02
CA GLU A 67 -1.04 -11.00 -1.57
C GLU A 67 -0.66 -11.93 -2.74
N ASP A 68 -1.40 -11.83 -3.85
CA ASP A 68 -1.23 -12.59 -5.09
C ASP A 68 -0.19 -12.00 -6.06
N VAL A 69 0.42 -10.85 -5.72
CA VAL A 69 1.39 -10.11 -6.57
C VAL A 69 0.80 -9.70 -7.93
N SER A 70 -0.53 -9.73 -8.08
CA SER A 70 -1.18 -9.34 -9.33
C SER A 70 -1.21 -7.82 -9.47
N MET A 71 -0.77 -7.34 -10.64
CA MET A 71 -0.89 -5.93 -11.01
C MET A 71 -2.27 -5.56 -11.55
N GLU A 72 -3.14 -6.53 -11.85
CA GLU A 72 -4.46 -6.28 -12.47
C GLU A 72 -5.28 -5.28 -11.65
N LYS A 73 -5.35 -5.48 -10.33
CA LYS A 73 -6.07 -4.56 -9.43
C LYS A 73 -5.47 -3.15 -9.41
N GLU A 74 -4.16 -3.02 -9.60
CA GLU A 74 -3.55 -1.68 -9.69
C GLU A 74 -3.89 -1.01 -11.02
N ILE A 75 -3.87 -1.76 -12.12
CA ILE A 75 -4.25 -1.28 -13.46
C ILE A 75 -5.71 -0.82 -13.48
N ASP A 76 -6.62 -1.61 -12.92
CA ASP A 76 -8.04 -1.27 -12.84
C ASP A 76 -8.24 0.04 -12.08
N ILE A 77 -7.64 0.16 -10.89
CA ILE A 77 -7.77 1.34 -10.04
C ILE A 77 -7.16 2.58 -10.72
N ARG A 78 -6.05 2.43 -11.45
CA ARG A 78 -5.47 3.54 -12.23
C ARG A 78 -6.38 3.94 -13.38
N THR A 79 -6.96 2.97 -14.07
CA THR A 79 -7.91 3.20 -15.16
C THR A 79 -9.16 3.93 -14.65
N GLU A 80 -9.71 3.49 -13.52
CA GLU A 80 -10.84 4.14 -12.86
C GLU A 80 -10.50 5.57 -12.43
N LYS A 81 -9.34 5.80 -11.81
CA LYS A 81 -8.87 7.16 -11.46
C LYS A 81 -8.73 8.05 -12.69
N ALA A 82 -8.17 7.53 -13.78
CA ALA A 82 -8.04 8.26 -15.03
C ALA A 82 -9.42 8.60 -15.62
N ARG A 83 -10.36 7.64 -15.65
CA ARG A 83 -11.75 7.86 -16.07
C ARG A 83 -12.44 8.91 -15.21
N ALA A 84 -12.34 8.83 -13.89
CA ALA A 84 -12.94 9.80 -12.97
C ALA A 84 -12.38 11.21 -13.19
N LYS A 85 -11.06 11.35 -13.36
CA LYS A 85 -10.42 12.64 -13.68
C LYS A 85 -10.88 13.15 -15.05
N PHE A 86 -10.94 12.29 -16.06
CA PHE A 86 -11.45 12.66 -17.38
C PHE A 86 -12.88 13.19 -17.30
N TRP A 87 -13.78 12.47 -16.62
CA TRP A 87 -15.17 12.88 -16.48
C TRP A 87 -15.35 14.18 -15.70
N LYS A 88 -14.54 14.40 -14.67
CA LYS A 88 -14.49 15.68 -13.94
C LYS A 88 -14.15 16.86 -14.85
N HIS A 89 -13.29 16.65 -15.84
CA HIS A 89 -12.85 17.69 -16.78
C HIS A 89 -13.44 17.51 -18.20
N LYS A 90 -14.55 16.77 -18.34
CA LYS A 90 -15.09 16.38 -19.65
C LYS A 90 -15.36 17.56 -20.57
N GLU A 91 -15.84 18.67 -20.03
CA GLU A 91 -16.20 19.87 -20.81
C GLU A 91 -14.97 20.50 -21.46
N LEU A 92 -13.86 20.55 -20.72
CA LEU A 92 -12.59 21.07 -21.24
C LEU A 92 -11.94 20.06 -22.19
N LEU A 93 -11.92 18.78 -21.82
CA LEU A 93 -11.19 17.75 -22.57
C LEU A 93 -11.86 17.39 -23.90
N ARG A 94 -13.20 17.37 -23.97
CA ARG A 94 -13.97 17.01 -25.19
C ARG A 94 -14.07 18.12 -26.22
N ARG A 95 -13.94 19.38 -25.82
CA ARG A 95 -14.04 20.51 -26.76
C ARG A 95 -12.80 20.62 -27.63
N ASN A 96 -12.98 21.17 -28.83
CA ASN A 96 -11.88 21.47 -29.75
C ASN A 96 -11.13 22.74 -29.31
N ILE A 97 -10.44 22.66 -28.17
CA ILE A 97 -9.58 23.70 -27.62
C ILE A 97 -8.13 23.26 -27.83
N ASN A 98 -7.23 24.22 -28.08
CA ASN A 98 -5.79 23.97 -28.19
C ASN A 98 -5.27 23.18 -26.96
N ILE A 99 -4.46 22.15 -27.19
CA ILE A 99 -3.93 21.28 -26.15
C ILE A 99 -3.06 22.02 -25.14
N ASP A 100 -2.32 23.05 -25.55
CA ASP A 100 -1.48 23.84 -24.64
C ASP A 100 -2.34 24.68 -23.69
N THR A 101 -3.45 25.23 -24.18
CA THR A 101 -4.46 25.87 -23.34
C THR A 101 -5.10 24.89 -22.36
N LYS A 102 -5.41 23.65 -22.79
CA LYS A 102 -5.93 22.61 -21.89
C LYS A 102 -4.93 22.25 -20.79
N LYS A 103 -3.64 22.10 -21.12
CA LYS A 103 -2.58 21.79 -20.15
C LYS A 103 -2.40 22.90 -19.12
N SER A 104 -2.52 24.16 -19.51
CA SER A 104 -2.39 25.29 -18.59
C SER A 104 -3.52 25.36 -17.54
N ILE A 105 -4.68 24.77 -17.83
CA ILE A 105 -5.87 24.83 -16.94
C ILE A 105 -5.95 23.60 -16.00
N LEU A 106 -5.27 22.49 -16.35
CA LEU A 106 -5.35 21.19 -15.66
C LEU A 106 -4.21 20.96 -14.66
#